data_AF-F8A1J5-F1
#
_entry.id   AF-F8A1J5-F1
#
_cell.length_a   1.000
_cell.length_b   1.000
_cell.length_c   1.000
_cell.angle_alpha   90.00
_cell.angle_beta   90.00
_cell.angle_gamma   90.00
#
_symmetry.space_group_name_H-M   'P 1'
#
loop_
_entity.id
_entity.type
_entity.pdbx_description
1 polymer ?
#
loop_
_entity_poly.entity_id
_entity_poly.type
_entity_poly.pdbx_seq_one_letter_code
_entity_poly.pdbx_strand_id
1 'polypeptide(L)'
;MNGHVNGGYDEHGGHDMVDEHADVASDGDERITAFWQAARGHVGFGKLDGIVGSVPLDVVPPPSFSFGEGAEADAAVLEVLAGARTSGGSPRADYGLDSDLPRAGDLAIVLDSRGEPRALIRTTHVTLADDVVAEQFELVYPTDGPTPPVD
;
A
#
# COMPACT_ATOMS: atom_id res chain seq x y z
N MET A 1 10.74 60.99 -10.34
CA MET A 1 10.38 59.70 -9.71
C MET A 1 8.91 59.41 -9.99
N ASN A 2 8.61 58.20 -10.50
CA ASN A 2 7.36 57.41 -10.59
C ASN A 2 6.02 58.14 -10.72
N GLY A 3 5.04 57.75 -11.55
CA GLY A 3 4.63 56.51 -12.24
C GLY A 3 3.33 56.88 -12.99
N HIS A 4 2.58 56.08 -13.72
CA HIS A 4 2.45 54.64 -13.91
C HIS A 4 1.77 54.49 -15.27
N VAL A 5 2.23 53.56 -16.11
CA VAL A 5 1.64 53.27 -17.42
C VAL A 5 0.38 52.42 -17.24
N ASN A 6 -0.69 52.78 -17.97
CA ASN A 6 -1.86 51.93 -18.16
C ASN A 6 -1.53 50.86 -19.20
N GLY A 7 -1.75 49.60 -18.84
CA GLY A 7 -1.71 48.46 -19.75
C GLY A 7 -2.55 47.35 -19.14
N GLY A 8 -3.87 47.49 -19.23
CA GLY A 8 -4.82 46.46 -18.84
C GLY A 8 -4.69 45.28 -19.82
N TYR A 9 -4.37 44.11 -19.26
CA TYR A 9 -4.29 42.87 -20.00
C TYR A 9 -5.69 42.43 -20.42
N ASP A 10 -5.81 42.21 -21.72
CA ASP A 10 -6.88 41.57 -22.45
C ASP A 10 -7.11 40.14 -21.93
N GLU A 11 -8.36 39.91 -21.54
CA GLU A 11 -8.92 38.71 -20.96
C GLU A 11 -9.49 37.83 -22.08
N HIS A 12 -8.71 36.88 -22.61
CA HIS A 12 -9.23 35.77 -23.40
C HIS A 12 -8.29 34.55 -23.38
N GLY A 13 -8.80 33.39 -22.95
CA GLY A 13 -8.21 32.08 -23.26
C GLY A 13 -8.20 31.13 -22.08
N GLY A 14 -9.20 30.25 -22.01
CA GLY A 14 -9.30 29.24 -20.97
C GLY A 14 -8.19 28.20 -21.01
N HIS A 15 -7.89 27.67 -19.83
CA HIS A 15 -7.60 26.26 -19.67
C HIS A 15 -8.30 25.84 -18.38
N ASP A 16 -9.46 25.21 -18.54
CA ASP A 16 -9.87 24.13 -17.64
C ASP A 16 -8.74 23.08 -17.70
N MET A 17 -7.71 23.27 -16.87
CA MET A 17 -6.83 22.18 -16.49
C MET A 17 -7.62 21.36 -15.48
N VAL A 18 -8.42 20.42 -16.00
CA VAL A 18 -8.82 19.26 -15.20
C VAL A 18 -7.53 18.64 -14.67
N ASP A 19 -7.47 18.54 -13.35
CA ASP A 19 -6.35 18.09 -12.57
C ASP A 19 -6.20 16.57 -12.74
N GLU A 20 -5.72 16.14 -13.91
CA GLU A 20 -5.58 14.72 -14.30
C GLU A 20 -4.60 13.94 -13.39
N HIS A 21 -3.95 14.63 -12.44
CA HIS A 21 -3.11 14.05 -11.40
C HIS A 21 -3.86 13.70 -10.10
N ALA A 22 -5.02 14.30 -9.83
CA ALA A 22 -5.80 14.02 -8.61
C ALA A 22 -6.63 12.72 -8.71
N ASP A 23 -7.05 12.36 -9.92
CA ASP A 23 -7.91 11.20 -10.18
C ASP A 23 -7.16 9.89 -9.92
N VAL A 24 -5.88 9.79 -10.28
CA VAL A 24 -5.09 8.54 -10.15
C VAL A 24 -4.81 8.16 -8.69
N ALA A 25 -4.54 9.16 -7.84
CA ALA A 25 -4.31 8.93 -6.41
C ALA A 25 -5.62 8.52 -5.70
N SER A 26 -6.73 9.17 -6.04
CA SER A 26 -8.04 8.85 -5.49
C SER A 26 -8.52 7.45 -5.90
N ASP A 27 -8.37 7.08 -7.18
CA ASP A 27 -8.74 5.76 -7.68
C ASP A 27 -7.90 4.63 -7.05
N GLY A 28 -6.63 4.90 -6.71
CA GLY A 28 -5.75 3.95 -6.03
C GLY A 28 -6.20 3.69 -4.60
N ASP A 29 -6.50 4.75 -3.85
CA ASP A 29 -6.97 4.68 -2.46
C ASP A 29 -8.34 3.97 -2.35
N GLU A 30 -9.24 4.20 -3.31
CA GLU A 30 -10.53 3.51 -3.40
C GLU A 30 -10.36 2.00 -3.63
N ARG A 31 -9.47 1.59 -4.54
CA ARG A 31 -9.15 0.17 -4.79
C ARG A 31 -8.52 -0.50 -3.58
N ILE A 32 -7.58 0.17 -2.90
CA ILE A 32 -6.97 -0.33 -1.65
C ILE A 32 -8.05 -0.50 -0.58
N THR A 33 -8.94 0.48 -0.44
CA THR A 33 -10.05 0.42 0.51
C THR A 33 -10.99 -0.74 0.18
N ALA A 34 -11.42 -0.88 -1.06
CA ALA A 34 -12.28 -1.97 -1.54
C ALA A 34 -11.66 -3.35 -1.26
N PHE A 35 -10.38 -3.51 -1.57
CA PHE A 35 -9.63 -4.72 -1.30
C PHE A 35 -9.58 -5.02 0.19
N TRP A 36 -9.28 -4.01 1.02
CA TRP A 36 -9.25 -4.17 2.47
C TRP A 36 -10.61 -4.60 3.04
N GLN A 37 -11.71 -4.03 2.55
CA GLN A 37 -13.06 -4.41 2.98
C GLN A 37 -13.36 -5.90 2.71
N ALA A 38 -12.91 -6.43 1.57
CA ALA A 38 -13.05 -7.84 1.23
C ALA A 38 -12.10 -8.75 2.02
N ALA A 39 -10.85 -8.32 2.19
CA ALA A 39 -9.79 -9.13 2.79
C ALA A 39 -9.87 -9.18 4.33
N ARG A 40 -10.29 -8.10 5.01
CA ARG A 40 -10.28 -8.01 6.49
C ARG A 40 -11.09 -9.09 7.19
N GLY A 41 -12.14 -9.61 6.54
CA GLY A 41 -12.92 -10.75 7.05
C GLY A 41 -12.10 -12.03 7.22
N HIS A 42 -11.02 -12.19 6.45
CA HIS A 42 -10.13 -13.35 6.46
C HIS A 42 -9.00 -13.24 7.50
N VAL A 43 -8.75 -12.03 8.02
CA VAL A 43 -7.76 -11.80 9.08
C VAL A 43 -8.26 -12.31 10.43
N GLY A 44 -9.58 -12.38 10.60
CA GLY A 44 -10.23 -12.90 11.79
C GLY A 44 -10.28 -14.43 11.82
N PHE A 45 -9.68 -15.01 12.88
CA PHE A 45 -9.93 -16.38 13.40
C PHE A 45 -9.10 -17.57 12.88
N GLY A 46 -7.84 -17.35 12.52
CA GLY A 46 -6.92 -18.43 12.14
C GLY A 46 -5.97 -18.93 13.24
N LYS A 47 -6.49 -19.74 14.20
CA LYS A 47 -5.77 -20.72 15.05
C LYS A 47 -4.91 -20.22 16.26
N LEU A 48 -5.24 -20.76 17.45
CA LEU A 48 -4.53 -20.76 18.76
C LEU A 48 -4.83 -19.55 19.67
N ASP A 49 -5.74 -19.67 20.65
CA ASP A 49 -5.58 -20.33 21.96
C ASP A 49 -4.46 -19.70 22.81
N GLY A 50 -4.88 -18.84 23.76
CA GLY A 50 -4.06 -18.45 24.90
C GLY A 50 -3.21 -17.20 24.72
N ILE A 51 -3.65 -16.11 25.37
CA ILE A 51 -2.84 -14.95 25.79
C ILE A 51 -2.75 -13.81 24.73
N VAL A 52 -3.57 -12.78 25.02
CA VAL A 52 -3.38 -11.34 24.71
C VAL A 52 -3.85 -10.82 23.35
N GLY A 53 -4.92 -10.02 23.43
CA GLY A 53 -5.08 -8.82 22.59
C GLY A 53 -5.76 -9.03 21.25
N SER A 54 -7.06 -9.37 21.23
CA SER A 54 -7.91 -9.03 20.08
C SER A 54 -7.92 -7.51 19.94
N VAL A 55 -6.98 -6.96 19.17
CA VAL A 55 -7.12 -5.61 18.66
C VAL A 55 -8.26 -5.68 17.63
N PRO A 56 -9.33 -4.88 17.77
CA PRO A 56 -10.28 -4.72 16.68
C PRO A 56 -9.47 -4.33 15.45
N LEU A 57 -9.60 -5.08 14.36
CA LEU A 57 -9.01 -4.68 13.10
C LEU A 57 -9.60 -3.31 12.76
N ASP A 58 -8.75 -2.30 12.79
CA ASP A 58 -9.16 -0.93 12.57
C ASP A 58 -9.80 -0.81 11.18
N VAL A 59 -10.72 0.13 11.01
CA VAL A 59 -11.44 0.32 9.73
C VAL A 59 -10.48 0.80 8.63
N VAL A 60 -9.31 1.31 9.03
CA VAL A 60 -8.27 1.85 8.16
C VAL A 60 -7.49 0.73 7.47
N PRO A 61 -7.24 0.82 6.15
CA PRO A 61 -6.40 -0.14 5.45
C PRO A 61 -4.96 -0.11 5.98
N PRO A 62 -4.28 -1.26 6.07
CA PRO A 62 -2.85 -1.31 6.38
C PRO A 62 -2.01 -0.65 5.28
N PRO A 63 -0.71 -0.38 5.53
CA PRO A 63 0.19 0.16 4.50
C PRO A 63 0.23 -0.74 3.26
N SER A 64 0.37 -0.10 2.10
CA SER A 64 0.47 -0.76 0.79
C SER A 64 1.82 -0.47 0.12
N PHE A 65 2.39 -1.46 -0.55
CA PHE A 65 3.66 -1.31 -1.26
C PHE A 65 3.79 -2.30 -2.43
N SER A 66 4.71 -2.01 -3.36
CA SER A 66 5.11 -2.91 -4.45
C SER A 66 6.53 -3.42 -4.22
N PHE A 67 6.82 -4.66 -4.64
CA PHE A 67 8.18 -5.19 -4.63
C PHE A 67 8.91 -4.76 -5.90
N GLY A 68 9.52 -3.58 -5.88
CA GLY A 68 10.17 -3.00 -7.05
C GLY A 68 9.16 -2.37 -8.00
N GLU A 69 9.59 -2.15 -9.24
CA GLU A 69 8.85 -1.37 -10.25
C GLU A 69 8.60 -2.21 -11.52
N GLY A 70 7.51 -1.93 -12.24
CA GLY A 70 7.21 -2.58 -13.52
C GLY A 70 7.19 -4.10 -13.40
N ALA A 71 7.90 -4.79 -14.31
CA ALA A 71 7.92 -6.24 -14.36
C ALA A 71 8.43 -6.92 -13.06
N GLU A 72 9.22 -6.23 -12.24
CA GLU A 72 9.68 -6.76 -10.95
C GLU A 72 8.52 -6.89 -9.95
N ALA A 73 7.68 -5.86 -9.87
CA ALA A 73 6.49 -5.87 -9.02
C ALA A 73 5.53 -6.99 -9.42
N ASP A 74 5.29 -7.15 -10.73
CA ASP A 74 4.41 -8.19 -11.25
C ASP A 74 4.95 -9.59 -10.94
N ALA A 75 6.25 -9.83 -11.14
CA ALA A 75 6.88 -11.10 -10.85
C ALA A 75 6.83 -11.43 -9.35
N ALA A 76 7.10 -10.45 -8.49
CA ALA A 76 7.05 -10.63 -7.04
C ALA A 76 5.63 -10.95 -6.55
N VAL A 77 4.60 -10.29 -7.11
CA VAL A 77 3.20 -10.65 -6.83
C VAL A 77 2.93 -12.12 -7.17
N LEU A 78 3.36 -12.59 -8.34
CA LEU A 78 3.18 -13.98 -8.74
C LEU A 78 3.89 -14.95 -7.78
N GLU A 79 5.09 -14.61 -7.32
CA GLU A 79 5.83 -15.42 -6.34
C GLU A 79 5.12 -15.45 -4.97
N VAL A 80 4.57 -14.33 -4.51
CA VAL A 80 3.82 -14.24 -3.25
C VAL A 80 2.53 -15.06 -3.33
N LEU A 81 1.77 -14.92 -4.42
CA LEU A 81 0.53 -15.68 -4.65
C LEU A 81 0.79 -17.18 -4.77
N ALA A 82 1.92 -17.57 -5.37
CA ALA A 82 2.35 -18.96 -5.43
C ALA A 82 2.91 -19.50 -4.10
N GLY A 83 3.08 -18.65 -3.08
CA GLY A 83 3.73 -18.99 -1.82
C GLY A 83 5.24 -19.26 -1.94
N ALA A 84 5.85 -18.91 -3.08
CA ALA A 84 7.28 -19.05 -3.32
C ALA A 84 8.08 -17.94 -2.64
N ARG A 85 7.51 -16.72 -2.55
CA ARG A 85 8.08 -15.60 -1.80
C ARG A 85 7.36 -15.44 -0.47
N THR A 86 8.11 -15.59 0.62
CA THR A 86 7.63 -15.51 2.01
C THR A 86 8.44 -14.54 2.86
N SER A 87 9.31 -13.74 2.21
CA SER A 87 10.12 -12.73 2.88
C SER A 87 10.39 -11.54 1.98
N GLY A 88 10.61 -10.38 2.61
CA GLY A 88 10.96 -9.11 1.98
C GLY A 88 11.98 -8.38 2.83
N GLY A 89 12.57 -7.33 2.29
CA GLY A 89 13.49 -6.49 3.04
C GLY A 89 13.51 -5.07 2.51
N SER A 90 13.54 -4.13 3.45
CA SER A 90 13.58 -2.70 3.17
C SER A 90 14.74 -2.05 3.95
N PRO A 91 15.41 -1.04 3.39
CA PRO A 91 16.39 -0.25 4.13
C PRO A 91 15.80 0.31 5.42
N ARG A 92 16.56 0.25 6.52
CA ARG A 92 16.18 0.86 7.81
C ARG A 92 15.92 2.36 7.68
N ALA A 93 16.59 3.02 6.74
CA ALA A 93 16.44 4.44 6.46
C ALA A 93 15.01 4.82 6.02
N ASP A 94 14.27 3.90 5.38
CA ASP A 94 12.94 4.17 4.83
C ASP A 94 11.87 4.36 5.91
N TYR A 95 12.09 3.77 7.08
CA TYR A 95 11.19 3.93 8.22
C TYR A 95 11.42 5.25 8.96
N GLY A 96 12.55 5.93 8.79
CA GLY A 96 12.92 7.11 9.57
C GLY A 96 13.40 6.76 10.98
N LEU A 97 14.26 7.62 11.57
CA LEU A 97 15.01 7.27 12.78
C LEU A 97 14.12 7.00 14.00
N ASP A 98 13.01 7.74 14.13
CA ASP A 98 12.10 7.69 15.28
C ASP A 98 10.84 6.83 15.06
N SER A 99 10.62 6.27 13.86
CA SER A 99 9.44 5.44 13.60
C SER A 99 9.65 4.02 14.08
N ASP A 100 8.54 3.41 14.50
CA ASP A 100 8.48 1.98 14.79
C ASP A 100 8.77 1.16 13.54
N LEU A 101 9.54 0.10 13.72
CA LEU A 101 9.69 -0.95 12.71
C LEU A 101 8.42 -1.82 12.67
N PRO A 102 8.16 -2.48 11.53
CA PRO A 102 7.14 -3.50 11.45
C PRO A 102 7.30 -4.56 12.53
N ARG A 103 6.20 -5.15 12.94
CA ARG A 103 6.12 -6.15 14.01
C ARG A 103 5.43 -7.40 13.51
N ALA A 104 5.71 -8.52 14.18
CA ALA A 104 4.96 -9.74 13.95
C ALA A 104 3.46 -9.51 14.26
N GLY A 105 2.60 -9.89 13.32
CA GLY A 105 1.16 -9.65 13.35
C GLY A 105 0.71 -8.52 12.43
N ASP A 106 1.60 -7.61 12.05
CA ASP A 106 1.28 -6.48 11.16
C ASP A 106 0.84 -6.98 9.79
N LEU A 107 -0.08 -6.23 9.18
CA LEU A 107 -0.61 -6.51 7.86
C LEU A 107 -0.03 -5.53 6.86
N ALA A 108 0.14 -5.98 5.62
CA ALA A 108 0.46 -5.11 4.51
C ALA A 108 -0.21 -5.59 3.23
N ILE A 109 -0.54 -4.64 2.34
CA ILE A 109 -1.13 -4.91 1.04
C ILE A 109 -0.03 -4.86 -0.02
N VAL A 110 0.14 -5.93 -0.77
CA VAL A 110 1.09 -6.02 -1.88
C VAL A 110 0.39 -5.58 -3.16
N LEU A 111 0.97 -4.58 -3.83
CA LEU A 111 0.51 -4.04 -5.09
C LEU A 111 1.32 -4.60 -6.27
N ASP A 112 0.70 -4.66 -7.46
CA ASP A 112 1.43 -4.91 -8.72
C ASP A 112 2.01 -3.62 -9.32
N SER A 113 2.58 -3.72 -10.53
CA SER A 113 3.17 -2.57 -11.22
C SER A 113 2.19 -1.45 -11.58
N ARG A 114 0.88 -1.74 -11.55
CA ARG A 114 -0.18 -0.79 -11.85
C ARG A 114 -0.75 -0.15 -10.57
N GLY A 115 -0.20 -0.49 -9.41
CA GLY A 115 -0.74 -0.10 -8.11
C GLY A 115 -2.03 -0.83 -7.75
N GLU A 116 -2.33 -1.98 -8.39
CA GLU A 116 -3.51 -2.77 -8.03
C GLU A 116 -3.18 -3.67 -6.84
N PRO A 117 -4.00 -3.70 -5.78
CA PRO A 117 -3.78 -4.60 -4.66
C PRO A 117 -4.03 -6.05 -5.06
N ARG A 118 -3.01 -6.91 -4.88
CA ARG A 118 -3.01 -8.31 -5.32
C ARG A 118 -2.96 -9.31 -4.18
N ALA A 119 -2.42 -8.93 -3.04
CA ALA A 119 -2.32 -9.80 -1.89
C ALA A 119 -2.37 -9.03 -0.57
N LEU A 120 -2.98 -9.64 0.45
CA LEU A 120 -2.79 -9.25 1.84
C LEU A 120 -1.80 -10.23 2.46
N ILE A 121 -0.72 -9.70 3.02
CA ILE A 121 0.26 -10.47 3.76
C ILE A 121 0.22 -10.10 5.24
N ARG A 122 0.60 -11.05 6.09
CA ARG A 122 0.85 -10.81 7.51
C ARG A 122 2.32 -11.06 7.80
N THR A 123 2.97 -10.08 8.41
CA THR A 123 4.34 -10.21 8.92
C THR A 123 4.33 -11.22 10.07
N THR A 124 5.11 -12.29 9.96
CA THR A 124 5.24 -13.35 10.97
C THR A 124 6.52 -13.20 11.79
N HIS A 125 7.54 -12.57 11.22
CA HIS A 125 8.81 -12.33 11.89
C HIS A 125 9.52 -11.11 11.31
N VAL A 126 10.22 -10.35 12.17
CA VAL A 126 11.02 -9.20 11.74
C VAL A 126 12.40 -9.30 12.36
N THR A 127 13.43 -9.11 11.54
CA THR A 127 14.82 -9.09 11.95
C THR A 127 15.48 -7.84 11.39
N LEU A 128 16.15 -7.08 12.25
CA LEU A 128 17.03 -6.00 11.81
C LEU A 128 18.45 -6.56 11.70
N ALA A 129 19.01 -6.59 10.49
CA ALA A 129 20.37 -7.00 10.22
C ALA A 129 21.11 -5.86 9.52
N ASP A 130 22.17 -5.36 10.16
CA ASP A 130 22.88 -4.13 9.76
C ASP A 130 21.88 -2.96 9.59
N ASP A 131 21.66 -2.52 8.36
CA ASP A 131 20.75 -1.44 7.97
C ASP A 131 19.56 -1.94 7.14
N VAL A 132 19.24 -3.24 7.21
CA VAL A 132 18.11 -3.84 6.49
C VAL A 132 17.11 -4.42 7.49
N VAL A 133 15.86 -3.99 7.35
CA VAL A 133 14.71 -4.56 8.04
C VAL A 133 14.21 -5.71 7.18
N ALA A 134 14.48 -6.94 7.61
CA ALA A 134 14.02 -8.15 6.93
C ALA A 134 12.73 -8.66 7.59
N GLU A 135 11.71 -8.88 6.78
CA GLU A 135 10.40 -9.34 7.22
C GLU A 135 10.13 -10.71 6.61
N GLN A 136 9.69 -11.66 7.43
CA GLN A 136 9.03 -12.89 6.96
C GLN A 136 7.53 -12.69 7.06
N PHE A 137 6.79 -13.23 6.11
CA PHE A 137 5.36 -13.06 6.04
C PHE A 137 4.67 -14.30 5.47
N GLU A 138 3.37 -14.39 5.75
CA GLU A 138 2.47 -15.37 5.17
C GLU A 138 1.39 -14.68 4.34
N LEU A 139 0.94 -15.35 3.29
CA LEU A 139 -0.20 -14.91 2.49
C LEU A 139 -1.49 -15.15 3.26
N VAL A 140 -2.22 -14.07 3.55
CA VAL A 140 -3.52 -14.11 4.24
C VAL A 140 -4.66 -14.17 3.25
N TYR A 141 -4.61 -13.32 2.22
CA TYR A 141 -5.67 -13.21 1.23
C TYR A 141 -5.11 -12.94 -0.17
N PRO A 142 -5.26 -13.87 -1.12
CA PRO A 142 -4.96 -13.63 -2.54
C PRO A 142 -6.11 -12.92 -3.24
N THR A 143 -5.83 -12.14 -4.28
CA THR A 143 -6.81 -11.82 -5.32
C THR A 143 -6.30 -12.16 -6.72
N ASP A 144 -7.05 -13.02 -7.41
CA ASP A 144 -6.77 -13.47 -8.78
C ASP A 144 -7.37 -12.53 -9.86
N GLY A 145 -8.11 -11.49 -9.47
CA GLY A 145 -8.77 -10.54 -10.40
C GLY A 145 -8.67 -9.08 -9.95
N PRO A 146 -9.09 -8.11 -10.80
CA PRO A 146 -9.20 -6.71 -10.40
C PRO A 146 -10.12 -6.63 -9.18
N THR A 147 -9.75 -5.81 -8.20
CA THR A 147 -10.56 -5.59 -7.00
C THR A 147 -12.00 -5.30 -7.42
N PRO A 148 -13.00 -6.06 -6.94
CA PRO A 148 -14.38 -5.81 -7.33
C PRO A 148 -14.77 -4.39 -6.91
N PRO A 149 -15.53 -3.65 -7.74
CA PRO A 149 -15.97 -2.31 -7.39
C PRO A 149 -16.76 -2.34 -6.08
N VAL A 150 -16.54 -1.35 -5.22
CA VAL A 150 -17.43 -1.08 -4.09
C VAL A 150 -18.73 -0.51 -4.65
N ASP A 151 -19.84 -1.20 -4.39
CA ASP A 151 -21.21 -0.69 -4.63
C ASP A 151 -21.66 0.18 -3.45
#